data_AF-A0A7X7UJY9-F1
#
_entry.id   AF-A0A7X7UJY9-F1
#
_cell.length_a   1.000
_cell.length_b   1.000
_cell.length_c   1.000
_cell.angle_alpha   90.00
_cell.angle_beta   90.00
_cell.angle_gamma   90.00
#
_symmetry.space_group_name_H-M   'P 1'
#
loop_
_entity.id
_entity.type
_entity.pdbx_description
1 polymer ?
#
loop_
_entity_poly.entity_id
_entity_poly.type
_entity_poly.pdbx_seq_one_letter_code
_entity_poly.pdbx_strand_id
1 'polypeptide(L)' 'MELYIYNQETFEIEVIVKGETNEECEAKAEELNYDLDLYAWSYTKGNELFETTETKTVECE' A
#
# COMPACT_ATOMS: atom_id res chain seq x y z
N MET A 1 12.30 -1.27 -0.24
CA MET A 1 11.38 -0.14 -0.01
C MET A 1 9.98 -0.68 0.19
N GLU A 2 9.11 0.04 0.91
CA GLU A 2 7.73 -0.41 1.15
C GLU A 2 6.75 0.71 0.80
N LEU A 3 5.72 0.39 0.02
CA LEU A 3 4.56 1.23 -0.27
C LEU A 3 3.33 0.57 0.35
N TYR A 4 2.60 1.33 1.16
CA TYR A 4 1.43 0.87 1.90
C TYR A 4 0.19 1.38 1.18
N ILE A 5 -0.64 0.47 0.67
CA ILE A 5 -1.98 0.79 0.16
C ILE A 5 -2.96 0.65 1.32
N TYR A 6 -3.70 1.71 1.61
CA TYR A 6 -4.62 1.79 2.73
C TYR A 6 -5.98 2.37 2.32
N ASN A 7 -7.04 1.95 3.00
CA ASN A 7 -8.36 2.53 2.85
C ASN A 7 -8.40 3.94 3.47
N GLN A 8 -8.87 4.94 2.73
CA GLN A 8 -8.88 6.34 3.15
C GLN A 8 -9.93 6.65 4.23
N GLU A 9 -10.99 5.84 4.36
CA GLU A 9 -12.03 5.99 5.37
C GLU A 9 -11.64 5.33 6.69
N THR A 10 -11.15 4.08 6.64
CA THR A 10 -10.83 3.29 7.84
C THR A 10 -9.38 3.40 8.29
N PHE A 11 -8.50 3.90 7.42
CA PHE A 11 -7.04 3.88 7.63
C PHE A 11 -6.54 2.47 7.95
N GLU A 12 -7.05 1.45 7.26
CA GLU A 12 -6.55 0.08 7.34
C GLU A 12 -5.60 -0.21 6.18
N ILE A 13 -4.47 -0.87 6.47
CA ILE A 13 -3.50 -1.26 5.43
C ILE A 13 -3.96 -2.58 4.81
N GLU A 14 -4.32 -2.53 3.53
CA GLU A 14 -4.73 -3.70 2.75
C GLU A 14 -3.52 -4.42 2.15
N VAL A 15 -2.58 -3.64 1.60
CA VAL A 15 -1.44 -4.18 0.85
C VAL A 15 -0.14 -3.46 1.19
N ILE A 16 0.92 -4.24 1.30
CA ILE A 16 2.29 -3.75 1.35
C ILE A 16 3.00 -4.19 0.08
N VAL A 17 3.35 -3.23 -0.75
CA VAL A 17 4.15 -3.44 -1.96
C VAL A 17 5.62 -3.26 -1.61
N LYS A 18 6.45 -4.25 -1.91
CA LYS A 18 7.90 -4.24 -1.64
C LYS A 18 8.70 -4.24 -2.92
N GLY A 19 9.44 -3.16 -3.18
CA GLY A 19 10.33 -3.04 -4.33
C GLY A 19 11.69 -2.46 -3.95
N GLU A 20 12.63 -2.42 -4.89
CA GLU A 20 13.94 -1.78 -4.69
C GLU A 20 13.84 -0.26 -4.88
N THR A 21 12.96 0.19 -5.78
CA THR A 21 12.75 1.59 -6.15
C THR A 21 11.30 2.06 -5.96
N ASN A 22 11.09 3.39 -5.94
CA ASN A 22 9.74 3.99 -5.93
C ASN A 22 8.94 3.56 -7.18
N GLU A 23 9.57 3.61 -8.35
CA GLU A 23 8.92 3.37 -9.64
C GLU A 23 8.36 1.95 -9.75
N GLU A 24 9.09 0.95 -9.25
CA GLU A 24 8.62 -0.44 -9.16
C GLU A 24 7.41 -0.58 -8.22
N CYS A 25 7.42 0.12 -7.09
CA CYS A 25 6.33 0.08 -6.12
C CYS A 25 5.06 0.75 -6.66
N GLU A 26 5.21 1.91 -7.31
CA GLU A 26 4.11 2.66 -7.94
C GLU A 26 3.51 1.88 -9.10
N ALA A 27 4.34 1.35 -10.01
CA ALA A 27 3.86 0.52 -11.11
C ALA A 27 3.05 -0.68 -10.59
N LYS A 28 3.53 -1.34 -9.53
CA LYS A 28 2.80 -2.47 -8.92
C LYS A 28 1.51 -2.04 -8.25
N ALA A 29 1.48 -0.88 -7.59
CA ALA A 29 0.26 -0.32 -7.00
C ALA A 29 -0.78 0.02 -8.08
N GLU A 30 -0.36 0.53 -9.23
CA GLU A 30 -1.21 0.78 -10.39
C GLU A 30 -1.73 -0.53 -11.01
N GLU A 31 -0.90 -1.57 -11.13
CA GLU A 31 -1.31 -2.90 -11.61
C GLU A 31 -2.40 -3.53 -10.74
N LEU A 32 -2.39 -3.26 -9.43
CA LEU A 32 -3.39 -3.76 -8.49
C LEU A 32 -4.76 -3.09 -8.69
N ASN A 33 -4.83 -1.99 -9.44
CA ASN A 33 -6.05 -1.32 -9.89
C ASN A 33 -7.06 -1.05 -8.76
N TYR A 34 -6.56 -0.55 -7.63
CA TYR A 34 -7.39 -0.11 -6.51
C TYR A 34 -8.18 1.15 -6.86
N ASP A 35 -9.39 1.26 -6.31
CA ASP A 35 -10.23 2.44 -6.46
C ASP A 35 -9.61 3.63 -5.71
N LEU A 36 -9.15 4.64 -6.44
CA LEU A 36 -8.46 5.82 -5.88
C LEU A 36 -9.39 6.74 -5.08
N ASP A 37 -10.71 6.58 -5.18
CA ASP A 37 -11.66 7.29 -4.33
C ASP A 37 -11.75 6.66 -2.93
N LEU A 38 -11.43 5.37 -2.80
CA LEU A 38 -11.50 4.61 -1.55
C LEU A 38 -10.13 4.31 -0.95
N TYR A 39 -9.10 4.21 -1.77
CA TYR A 39 -7.76 3.78 -1.38
C TYR A 39 -6.72 4.82 -1.77
N ALA A 40 -5.70 4.94 -0.94
CA ALA A 40 -4.51 5.74 -1.21
C ALA A 40 -3.27 4.93 -0.88
N TRP A 41 -2.11 5.39 -1.34
CA TRP A 41 -0.83 4.80 -0.96
C TRP A 41 0.14 5.79 -0.35
N SER A 42 1.02 5.29 0.51
CA SER A 42 2.06 6.06 1.18
C SER A 42 3.33 5.23 1.31
N TYR A 43 4.51 5.87 1.27
CA TYR A 43 5.79 5.25 1.60
C TYR A 43 6.13 5.32 3.09
N THR A 44 5.34 6.08 3.85
CA THR A 44 5.45 6.15 5.29
C THR A 44 4.45 5.17 5.87
N LYS A 45 4.94 4.19 6.63
CA LYS A 45 4.08 3.38 7.48
C LYS A 45 3.43 4.34 8.45
N GLY A 46 2.17 4.66 8.22
CA GLY A 46 1.47 5.60 9.09
C GLY A 46 1.60 5.08 10.52
N ASN A 47 2.25 5.87 11.37
CA ASN A 47 2.78 5.39 12.63
C ASN A 47 1.60 4.98 13.55
N GLU A 48 1.68 3.78 14.12
CA GLU A 48 0.94 3.30 15.32
C GLU A 48 -0.60 3.35 15.34
N LEU A 49 -1.27 3.86 14.30
CA LEU A 49 -2.74 4.04 14.26
C LEU A 49 -3.48 3.04 13.36
N PHE A 50 -2.76 2.19 12.63
CA PHE A 50 -3.34 1.26 11.67
C PHE A 50 -3.49 -0.09 12.37
N GLU A 51 -4.73 -0.48 12.69
CA GLU A 51 -5.02 -1.87 13.03
C GLU A 51 -4.73 -2.68 11.76
N THR A 52 -3.63 -3.43 11.75
CA THR A 52 -3.31 -4.34 10.65
C THR A 52 -4.29 -5.51 10.71
N THR A 53 -5.43 -5.37 10.05
CA THR A 53 -6.23 -6.50 9.55
C THR A 53 -5.44 -7.20 8.43
N GLU A 54 -5.81 -8.42 8.01
CA GLU A 54 -5.05 -9.31 7.11
C GLU A 54 -4.35 -8.60 5.92
N THR A 55 -3.11 -8.12 6.16
CA THR A 55 -2.37 -7.35 5.18
C THR A 55 -1.66 -8.28 4.20
N LYS A 56 -1.91 -8.11 2.91
CA LYS A 56 -1.21 -8.87 1.87
C LYS A 56 0.12 -8.18 1.53
N THR A 57 1.22 -8.92 1.52
CA THR A 57 2.50 -8.42 0.98
C THR A 57 2.66 -8.87 -0.46
N VAL A 58 3.03 -7.94 -1.35
CA VAL A 58 3.31 -8.17 -2.76
C VAL A 58 4.72 -7.68 -3.05
N GLU A 59 5.54 -8.50 -3.69
CA GLU A 59 6.87 -8.09 -4.13
C GLU A 59 6.80 -7.56 -5.57
N CYS A 60 7.55 -6.50 -5.85
CA CYS A 60 7.81 -6.03 -7.20
C CYS A 60 8.84 -6.97 -7.83
N GLU A 61 8.50 -7.57 -8.97
CA GLU A 61 9.38 -8.46 -9.75
C GLU A 61 10.13 -7.70 -10.84
#